data_AF-A0A841UFN8-F1
#
_entry.id   AF-A0A841UFN8-F1
#
_cell.length_a   1.000
_cell.length_b   1.000
_cell.length_c   1.000
_cell.angle_alpha   90.00
_cell.angle_beta   90.00
_cell.angle_gamma   90.00
#
_symmetry.space_group_name_H-M   'P 1'
#
loop_
_entity.id
_entity.type
_entity.pdbx_description
1 polymer ?
#
loop_
_entity_poly.entity_id
_entity_poly.type
_entity_poly.pdbx_seq_one_letter_code
_entity_poly.pdbx_strand_id
1 'polypeptide(L)'
;GSGSDTLYGGTGNDVFNFAYYQNSDVAMDFVQGQDKIDVSSLNLSDWATLQLLISNDGKNNALITTFFDGVQSQLKLNGINPTLLQASDFIFNTINLNQSIDGDDFYTYNDQLFGGLGNDTLRGFKGNDTLFGEQGDDRLDGGSGSDTLYGGLGDDTAVYTGNRSQYSWTSNQGVFTITDSVANRDGIDNLYGIQKLQFSDQIVTIAPEEDFPSITLAVSPSSVTEDGTANLVYTFTRSGSTTNPLTVNYSIGGTATNGTDYASIPTGVIFAANSATVTVIVDPTADTIVESNETVILILASGTGYTVGTPNAATGTITDDDTSVTSQLSINDITVVEGKDNNAILTVTVDNPNPQPITFNYTTAPINATANVDYTSKTGTITIAPNTATATISIPILNDNLNEPDEAFTVTLSNPVNATINPEGGIGEVIITDTWQSTLTRTLPNNVENLRLIGSNNINGTGNAGNNKITGNSGNNQINGRAGIDTLTGGLGADTFIFQFGQSTISTSDRITDFAINSDKIDLLTQGGLPMNAPSSFSRAANSTVTTLQNLINQVFTDANGAITGNQGLGVNSAALVQVTTGAIAGTYLVINDSTAGFQSSNDLLINITGFTGTLPALGNIPVGNFFI
;
A
#
# COMPACT_ATOMS: atom_id res chain seq x y z
N GLY A 1 34.72 -68.95 -9.18
CA GLY A 1 35.94 -69.78 -9.34
C GLY A 1 35.93 -70.36 -10.73
N SER A 2 36.60 -71.47 -11.03
CA SER A 2 36.30 -72.22 -12.25
C SER A 2 35.18 -73.22 -11.96
N GLY A 3 34.14 -73.28 -12.80
CA GLY A 3 32.94 -74.08 -12.56
C GLY A 3 31.82 -73.27 -11.88
N SER A 4 30.65 -73.88 -11.75
CA SER A 4 29.47 -73.27 -11.12
C SER A 4 29.55 -73.30 -9.60
N ASP A 5 29.76 -72.14 -9.00
CA ASP A 5 29.97 -71.96 -7.57
C ASP A 5 28.73 -71.41 -6.84
N THR A 6 28.65 -71.66 -5.53
CA THR A 6 27.69 -71.01 -4.63
C THR A 6 28.44 -70.14 -3.63
N LEU A 7 28.16 -68.84 -3.63
CA LEU A 7 28.88 -67.81 -2.90
C LEU A 7 28.06 -67.33 -1.69
N TYR A 8 28.73 -67.15 -0.56
CA TYR A 8 28.18 -66.58 0.67
C TYR A 8 29.10 -65.45 1.17
N GLY A 9 28.56 -64.24 1.32
CA GLY A 9 29.27 -63.07 1.87
C GLY A 9 29.32 -63.06 3.39
N GLY A 10 28.25 -63.53 4.04
CA GLY A 10 28.12 -63.51 5.50
C GLY A 10 27.59 -62.17 6.01
N THR A 11 28.16 -61.67 7.12
CA THR A 11 27.76 -60.38 7.71
C THR A 11 28.78 -59.31 7.35
N GLY A 12 28.35 -58.17 6.82
CA GLY A 12 29.24 -57.06 6.51
C GLY A 12 28.83 -56.38 5.22
N ASN A 13 29.76 -55.62 4.64
CA ASN A 13 29.63 -55.12 3.27
C ASN A 13 30.57 -55.96 2.41
N ASP A 14 30.01 -56.89 1.64
CA ASP A 14 30.77 -57.86 0.87
C ASP A 14 30.83 -57.47 -0.62
N VAL A 15 31.82 -57.99 -1.33
CA VAL A 15 32.00 -57.75 -2.77
C VAL A 15 32.06 -59.08 -3.52
N PHE A 16 31.14 -59.26 -4.47
CA PHE A 16 31.06 -60.43 -5.35
C PHE A 16 31.62 -60.06 -6.72
N ASN A 17 32.70 -60.73 -7.15
CA ASN A 17 33.31 -60.43 -8.45
C ASN A 17 32.62 -61.18 -9.57
N PHE A 18 32.27 -60.48 -10.66
CA PHE A 18 31.74 -61.06 -11.89
C PHE A 18 32.66 -60.75 -13.07
N ALA A 19 33.07 -61.79 -13.79
CA ALA A 19 34.01 -61.70 -14.91
C ALA A 19 33.73 -62.78 -15.96
N TYR A 20 34.43 -62.70 -17.09
CA TYR A 20 34.41 -63.76 -18.10
C TYR A 20 34.94 -65.09 -17.55
N TYR A 21 34.53 -66.17 -18.23
CA TYR A 21 34.90 -67.55 -17.96
C TYR A 21 34.49 -68.08 -16.57
N GLN A 22 33.47 -67.49 -15.94
CA GLN A 22 33.02 -67.87 -14.61
C GLN A 22 31.91 -68.93 -14.57
N ASN A 23 31.44 -69.45 -15.73
CA ASN A 23 30.29 -70.38 -15.78
C ASN A 23 29.08 -69.80 -15.01
N SER A 24 28.19 -70.63 -14.44
CA SER A 24 27.00 -70.15 -13.72
C SER A 24 27.19 -70.18 -12.20
N ASP A 25 27.41 -69.02 -11.59
CA ASP A 25 27.58 -68.83 -10.15
C ASP A 25 26.29 -68.31 -9.48
N VAL A 26 26.13 -68.56 -8.18
CA VAL A 26 24.97 -68.11 -7.38
C VAL A 26 25.44 -67.43 -6.10
N ALA A 27 25.13 -66.14 -5.93
CA ALA A 27 25.24 -65.44 -4.64
C ALA A 27 23.98 -65.69 -3.82
N MET A 28 24.13 -66.35 -2.66
CA MET A 28 23.00 -66.84 -1.87
C MET A 28 22.44 -65.81 -0.89
N ASP A 29 23.29 -64.95 -0.35
CA ASP A 29 23.00 -64.03 0.76
C ASP A 29 23.31 -62.56 0.45
N PHE A 30 23.37 -62.18 -0.83
CA PHE A 30 23.59 -60.80 -1.27
C PHE A 30 22.56 -59.83 -0.65
N VAL A 31 23.03 -58.82 0.05
CA VAL A 31 22.22 -57.77 0.68
C VAL A 31 22.26 -56.49 -0.16
N GLN A 32 21.15 -56.22 -0.83
CA GLN A 32 21.02 -55.02 -1.67
C GLN A 32 21.26 -53.71 -0.90
N GLY A 33 21.96 -52.74 -1.50
CA GLY A 33 22.31 -51.47 -0.90
C GLY A 33 23.48 -51.53 0.08
N GLN A 34 23.87 -52.73 0.52
CA GLN A 34 25.00 -52.96 1.42
C GLN A 34 26.17 -53.61 0.68
N ASP A 35 25.94 -54.78 0.09
CA ASP A 35 26.92 -55.51 -0.69
C ASP A 35 27.09 -54.89 -2.08
N LYS A 36 28.17 -55.28 -2.77
CA LYS A 36 28.46 -54.85 -4.14
C LYS A 36 28.79 -56.02 -5.05
N ILE A 37 28.50 -55.84 -6.33
CA ILE A 37 28.97 -56.73 -7.39
C ILE A 37 30.01 -55.97 -8.20
N ASP A 38 31.23 -56.49 -8.23
CA ASP A 38 32.30 -55.93 -9.03
C ASP A 38 32.20 -56.46 -10.46
N VAL A 39 31.91 -55.55 -11.40
CA VAL A 39 31.85 -55.82 -12.84
C VAL A 39 32.97 -55.11 -13.59
N SER A 40 33.87 -54.42 -12.89
CA SER A 40 34.92 -53.61 -13.49
C SER A 40 35.87 -54.41 -14.37
N SER A 41 36.06 -55.71 -14.07
CA SER A 41 36.90 -56.61 -14.86
C SER A 41 36.34 -56.95 -16.25
N LEU A 42 35.06 -56.69 -16.48
CA LEU A 42 34.41 -56.80 -17.79
C LEU A 42 34.54 -55.52 -18.63
N ASN A 43 35.22 -54.48 -18.12
CA ASN A 43 35.29 -53.12 -18.66
C ASN A 43 34.01 -52.28 -18.61
N LEU A 44 32.89 -52.82 -18.11
CA LEU A 44 31.64 -52.09 -17.95
C LEU A 44 31.83 -50.82 -17.09
N SER A 45 31.48 -49.65 -17.65
CA SER A 45 31.62 -48.34 -17.02
C SER A 45 30.28 -47.71 -16.62
N ASP A 46 29.16 -48.17 -17.19
CA ASP A 46 27.85 -47.58 -16.95
C ASP A 46 26.73 -48.59 -16.65
N TRP A 47 25.71 -48.10 -15.95
CA TRP A 47 24.56 -48.89 -15.51
C TRP A 47 23.61 -49.27 -16.65
N ALA A 48 23.42 -48.41 -17.65
CA ALA A 48 22.49 -48.68 -18.73
C ALA A 48 22.94 -49.88 -19.56
N THR A 49 24.25 -50.00 -19.81
CA THR A 49 24.84 -51.16 -20.47
C THR A 49 24.66 -52.42 -19.62
N LEU A 50 24.98 -52.37 -18.32
CA LEU A 50 24.78 -53.51 -17.42
C LEU A 50 23.31 -53.94 -17.32
N GLN A 51 22.34 -53.02 -17.37
CA GLN A 51 20.92 -53.36 -17.34
C GLN A 51 20.50 -54.29 -18.48
N LEU A 52 21.13 -54.19 -19.66
CA LEU A 52 20.87 -55.07 -20.80
C LEU A 52 21.33 -56.51 -20.53
N LEU A 53 22.24 -56.71 -19.57
CA LEU A 53 22.77 -58.01 -19.17
C LEU A 53 21.96 -58.66 -18.06
N ILE A 54 21.09 -57.90 -17.38
CA ILE A 54 20.32 -58.33 -16.23
C ILE A 54 18.95 -58.84 -16.69
N SER A 55 18.66 -60.10 -16.37
CA SER A 55 17.38 -60.74 -16.63
C SER A 55 16.73 -61.27 -15.34
N ASN A 56 15.46 -61.65 -15.43
CA ASN A 56 14.77 -62.41 -14.38
C ASN A 56 14.77 -63.89 -14.76
N ASP A 57 15.20 -64.76 -13.85
CA ASP A 57 15.22 -66.21 -14.08
C ASP A 57 13.81 -66.88 -14.08
N GLY A 58 12.75 -66.09 -14.03
CA GLY A 58 11.36 -66.53 -13.92
C GLY A 58 10.96 -66.93 -12.50
N LYS A 59 11.87 -66.84 -11.52
CA LYS A 59 11.66 -67.14 -10.10
C LYS A 59 12.03 -65.97 -9.21
N ASN A 60 11.96 -64.75 -9.77
CA ASN A 60 12.21 -63.49 -9.07
C ASN A 60 13.67 -63.30 -8.61
N ASN A 61 14.62 -63.95 -9.29
CA ASN A 61 16.05 -63.75 -9.06
C ASN A 61 16.66 -62.97 -10.24
N ALA A 62 17.54 -62.03 -9.93
CA ALA A 62 18.34 -61.32 -10.91
C ALA A 62 19.43 -62.25 -11.44
N LEU A 63 19.61 -62.25 -12.76
CA LEU A 63 20.59 -63.05 -13.46
C LEU A 63 21.39 -62.16 -14.41
N ILE A 64 22.64 -61.90 -14.07
CA ILE A 64 23.59 -61.15 -14.89
C ILE A 64 24.27 -62.15 -15.83
N THR A 65 24.17 -61.95 -17.14
CA THR A 65 24.70 -62.87 -18.15
C THR A 65 25.61 -62.15 -19.12
N THR A 66 26.76 -62.73 -19.43
CA THR A 66 27.63 -62.30 -20.52
C THR A 66 28.18 -63.49 -21.31
N PHE A 67 28.66 -63.23 -22.53
CA PHE A 67 29.17 -64.24 -23.45
C PHE A 67 30.49 -63.77 -24.05
N PHE A 68 31.50 -64.62 -24.06
CA PHE A 68 32.77 -64.35 -24.71
C PHE A 68 33.46 -65.66 -25.08
N ASP A 69 34.03 -65.74 -26.28
CA ASP A 69 34.70 -66.91 -26.85
C ASP A 69 33.85 -68.19 -26.74
N GLY A 70 32.55 -68.07 -27.03
CA GLY A 70 31.58 -69.16 -26.94
C GLY A 70 31.25 -69.62 -25.51
N VAL A 71 31.76 -68.95 -24.48
CA VAL A 71 31.52 -69.28 -23.07
C VAL A 71 30.54 -68.28 -22.45
N GLN A 72 29.43 -68.81 -21.91
CA GLN A 72 28.52 -68.04 -21.08
C GLN A 72 29.05 -67.92 -19.64
N SER A 73 29.08 -66.71 -19.12
CA SER A 73 29.30 -66.44 -17.69
C SER A 73 28.03 -65.85 -17.09
N GLN A 74 27.63 -66.34 -15.93
CA GLN A 74 26.39 -65.97 -15.25
C GLN A 74 26.58 -65.81 -13.75
N LEU A 75 26.02 -64.74 -13.19
CA LEU A 75 25.86 -64.56 -11.74
C LEU A 75 24.40 -64.40 -11.40
N LYS A 76 23.86 -65.34 -10.62
CA LYS A 76 22.51 -65.28 -10.07
C LYS A 76 22.54 -64.68 -8.66
N LEU A 77 21.69 -63.69 -8.41
CA LEU A 77 21.45 -63.13 -7.07
C LEU A 77 20.17 -63.74 -6.50
N ASN A 78 20.32 -64.68 -5.57
CA ASN A 78 19.19 -65.42 -5.03
C ASN A 78 18.30 -64.52 -4.15
N GLY A 79 17.00 -64.49 -4.45
CA GLY A 79 16.00 -63.71 -3.72
C GLY A 79 15.91 -62.23 -4.10
N ILE A 80 16.75 -61.76 -5.03
CA ILE A 80 16.78 -60.35 -5.45
C ILE A 80 16.04 -60.17 -6.77
N ASN A 81 14.97 -59.38 -6.78
CA ASN A 81 14.30 -59.03 -8.02
C ASN A 81 15.18 -58.06 -8.83
N PRO A 82 15.42 -58.29 -10.14
CA PRO A 82 16.25 -57.41 -10.96
C PRO A 82 15.77 -55.96 -11.02
N THR A 83 14.46 -55.68 -10.87
CA THR A 83 13.94 -54.30 -10.87
C THR A 83 14.30 -53.52 -9.62
N LEU A 84 14.80 -54.20 -8.57
CA LEU A 84 15.24 -53.53 -7.36
C LEU A 84 16.68 -53.04 -7.50
N LEU A 85 17.51 -53.71 -8.29
CA LEU A 85 18.91 -53.37 -8.48
C LEU A 85 19.08 -51.96 -9.06
N GLN A 86 20.13 -51.28 -8.60
CA GLN A 86 20.50 -49.93 -9.01
C GLN A 86 22.01 -49.86 -9.23
N ALA A 87 22.47 -48.84 -9.96
CA ALA A 87 23.90 -48.62 -10.24
C ALA A 87 24.78 -48.67 -8.99
N SER A 88 24.28 -48.18 -7.85
CA SER A 88 25.03 -48.17 -6.59
C SER A 88 25.28 -49.57 -6.02
N ASP A 89 24.58 -50.61 -6.45
CA ASP A 89 24.83 -52.01 -6.08
C ASP A 89 26.06 -52.62 -6.80
N PHE A 90 26.69 -51.87 -7.70
CA PHE A 90 27.78 -52.33 -8.55
C PHE A 90 29.05 -51.48 -8.42
N ILE A 91 30.20 -52.10 -8.69
CA ILE A 91 31.48 -51.44 -8.90
C ILE A 91 31.78 -51.51 -10.39
N PHE A 92 31.78 -50.36 -11.06
CA PHE A 92 32.08 -50.21 -12.48
C PHE A 92 33.56 -49.90 -12.71
N ASN A 93 34.03 -50.15 -13.93
CA ASN A 93 35.34 -49.70 -14.36
C ASN A 93 35.36 -48.17 -14.45
N THR A 94 36.32 -47.55 -13.77
CA THR A 94 36.50 -46.08 -13.76
C THR A 94 37.78 -45.66 -14.49
N ILE A 95 38.47 -46.59 -15.15
CA ILE A 95 39.71 -46.32 -15.85
C ILE A 95 39.39 -45.79 -17.24
N ASN A 96 39.70 -44.52 -17.50
CA ASN A 96 39.57 -43.90 -18.83
C ASN A 96 40.84 -44.17 -19.65
N LEU A 97 40.76 -45.14 -20.56
CA LEU A 97 41.85 -45.58 -21.42
C LEU A 97 41.29 -46.01 -22.77
N ASN A 98 41.89 -45.55 -23.85
CA ASN A 98 41.59 -46.09 -25.17
C ASN A 98 42.13 -47.52 -25.30
N GLN A 99 41.26 -48.47 -25.55
CA GLN A 99 41.52 -49.90 -25.63
C GLN A 99 41.30 -50.43 -27.04
N SER A 100 41.93 -51.56 -27.36
CA SER A 100 41.53 -52.38 -28.50
C SER A 100 41.13 -53.74 -27.98
N ILE A 101 39.89 -54.13 -28.26
CA ILE A 101 39.25 -55.32 -27.72
C ILE A 101 38.75 -56.15 -28.89
N ASP A 102 39.16 -57.41 -28.89
CA ASP A 102 38.97 -58.33 -30.01
C ASP A 102 38.20 -59.57 -29.52
N GLY A 103 37.18 -59.97 -30.28
CA GLY A 103 36.50 -61.25 -30.17
C GLY A 103 37.27 -62.40 -30.81
N ASP A 104 36.59 -63.52 -31.03
CA ASP A 104 37.15 -64.72 -31.64
C ASP A 104 37.14 -64.63 -33.18
N ASP A 105 38.34 -64.65 -33.77
CA ASP A 105 38.51 -64.70 -35.24
C ASP A 105 38.60 -66.15 -35.76
N PHE A 106 38.56 -67.17 -34.90
CA PHE A 106 38.75 -68.55 -35.34
C PHE A 106 37.43 -69.28 -35.63
N TYR A 107 36.55 -69.36 -34.64
CA TYR A 107 35.22 -69.96 -34.70
C TYR A 107 34.15 -68.90 -35.00
N THR A 108 32.89 -69.32 -35.11
CA THR A 108 31.74 -68.41 -35.33
C THR A 108 31.01 -68.21 -34.01
N TYR A 109 31.75 -67.88 -32.96
CA TYR A 109 31.18 -67.70 -31.63
C TYR A 109 30.67 -66.28 -31.48
N ASN A 110 29.54 -66.15 -30.80
CA ASN A 110 28.99 -64.83 -30.52
C ASN A 110 29.71 -64.25 -29.31
N ASP A 111 30.32 -63.09 -29.51
CA ASP A 111 31.04 -62.37 -28.48
C ASP A 111 30.25 -61.17 -27.98
N GLN A 112 30.47 -60.86 -26.71
CA GLN A 112 30.00 -59.63 -26.11
C GLN A 112 31.23 -58.83 -25.66
N LEU A 113 31.41 -57.63 -26.21
CA LEU A 113 32.58 -56.79 -25.97
C LEU A 113 32.14 -55.47 -25.34
N PHE A 114 32.91 -54.98 -24.36
CA PHE A 114 32.64 -53.73 -23.66
C PHE A 114 33.90 -52.84 -23.70
N GLY A 115 33.79 -51.66 -24.32
CA GLY A 115 34.85 -50.66 -24.42
C GLY A 115 35.11 -50.01 -23.07
N GLY A 116 34.07 -49.40 -22.52
CA GLY A 116 34.11 -48.78 -21.20
C GLY A 116 34.30 -47.28 -21.30
N LEU A 117 35.36 -46.74 -20.68
CA LEU A 117 35.67 -45.33 -20.77
C LEU A 117 36.87 -45.11 -21.70
N GLY A 118 36.76 -44.17 -22.63
CA GLY A 118 37.82 -43.81 -23.56
C GLY A 118 37.38 -44.01 -25.01
N ASN A 119 38.24 -43.66 -25.96
CA ASN A 119 37.92 -43.85 -27.38
C ASN A 119 38.45 -45.21 -27.82
N ASP A 120 37.58 -46.21 -27.82
CA ASP A 120 37.92 -47.60 -27.95
C ASP A 120 37.80 -48.12 -29.39
N THR A 121 38.42 -49.27 -29.64
CA THR A 121 38.27 -50.02 -30.90
C THR A 121 37.87 -51.46 -30.60
N LEU A 122 36.63 -51.80 -30.92
CA LEU A 122 36.06 -53.12 -30.70
C LEU A 122 35.93 -53.87 -32.03
N ARG A 123 36.36 -55.12 -32.08
CA ARG A 123 36.30 -55.99 -33.26
C ARG A 123 35.68 -57.35 -32.89
N GLY A 124 34.47 -57.63 -33.36
CA GLY A 124 33.76 -58.91 -33.12
C GLY A 124 34.33 -60.07 -33.93
N PHE A 125 34.73 -59.80 -35.17
CA PHE A 125 35.21 -60.78 -36.15
C PHE A 125 34.15 -61.75 -36.65
N LYS A 126 33.96 -62.92 -36.06
CA LYS A 126 33.09 -63.97 -36.60
C LYS A 126 32.04 -64.36 -35.58
N GLY A 127 30.78 -64.17 -35.92
CA GLY A 127 29.70 -64.51 -35.00
C GLY A 127 28.57 -63.53 -35.16
N ASN A 128 27.51 -63.70 -34.38
CA ASN A 128 26.55 -62.63 -34.19
C ASN A 128 26.91 -61.92 -32.89
N ASP A 129 27.75 -60.91 -33.01
CA ASP A 129 28.42 -60.27 -31.89
C ASP A 129 27.60 -59.11 -31.33
N THR A 130 27.87 -58.74 -30.09
CA THR A 130 27.29 -57.57 -29.43
C THR A 130 28.39 -56.69 -28.86
N LEU A 131 28.58 -55.51 -29.44
CA LEU A 131 29.64 -54.57 -29.07
C LEU A 131 29.04 -53.36 -28.38
N PHE A 132 29.59 -52.98 -27.22
CA PHE A 132 29.24 -51.76 -26.48
C PHE A 132 30.46 -50.85 -26.41
N GLY A 133 30.40 -49.69 -27.08
CA GLY A 133 31.44 -48.66 -26.97
C GLY A 133 31.44 -48.02 -25.58
N GLU A 134 30.24 -47.64 -25.11
CA GLU A 134 29.99 -46.95 -23.83
C GLU A 134 30.35 -45.46 -23.86
N GLN A 135 31.43 -45.00 -23.23
CA GLN A 135 31.77 -43.57 -23.19
C GLN A 135 33.03 -43.26 -23.99
N GLY A 136 32.91 -42.45 -25.03
CA GLY A 136 34.02 -41.98 -25.85
C GLY A 136 33.65 -41.98 -27.33
N ASP A 137 34.56 -41.52 -28.18
CA ASP A 137 34.36 -41.61 -29.64
C ASP A 137 34.88 -42.97 -30.12
N ASP A 138 33.99 -43.96 -30.21
CA ASP A 138 34.36 -45.35 -30.38
C ASP A 138 34.36 -45.82 -31.83
N ARG A 139 35.15 -46.87 -32.09
CA ARG A 139 35.21 -47.56 -33.38
C ARG A 139 34.75 -49.00 -33.22
N LEU A 140 33.60 -49.35 -33.78
CA LEU A 140 33.00 -50.68 -33.65
C LEU A 140 32.98 -51.40 -35.01
N ASP A 141 33.58 -52.58 -35.07
CA ASP A 141 33.62 -53.45 -36.24
C ASP A 141 32.99 -54.80 -35.85
N GLY A 142 31.75 -55.05 -36.29
CA GLY A 142 31.05 -56.31 -35.99
C GLY A 142 31.73 -57.51 -36.65
N GLY A 143 32.14 -57.34 -37.90
CA GLY A 143 32.86 -58.36 -38.65
C GLY A 143 31.93 -59.09 -39.62
N SER A 144 31.74 -60.39 -39.42
CA SER A 144 30.85 -61.22 -40.23
C SER A 144 29.78 -61.85 -39.35
N GLY A 145 28.52 -61.60 -39.71
CA GLY A 145 27.37 -62.18 -39.03
C GLY A 145 26.29 -61.14 -38.89
N SER A 146 25.34 -61.35 -37.99
CA SER A 146 24.29 -60.36 -37.71
C SER A 146 24.54 -59.76 -36.35
N ASP A 147 25.19 -58.60 -36.35
CA ASP A 147 25.76 -58.01 -35.15
C ASP A 147 24.85 -56.96 -34.53
N THR A 148 25.12 -56.64 -33.27
CA THR A 148 24.45 -55.56 -32.55
C THR A 148 25.49 -54.61 -31.98
N LEU A 149 25.48 -53.35 -32.41
CA LEU A 149 26.49 -52.35 -32.09
C LEU A 149 25.83 -51.20 -31.32
N TYR A 150 26.30 -50.96 -30.10
CA TYR A 150 25.90 -49.84 -29.26
C TYR A 150 27.08 -48.86 -29.20
N GLY A 151 26.96 -47.68 -29.81
CA GLY A 151 27.97 -46.63 -29.74
C GLY A 151 28.12 -46.13 -28.31
N GLY A 152 27.04 -45.53 -27.81
CA GLY A 152 26.99 -45.02 -26.44
C GLY A 152 27.07 -43.49 -26.46
N LEU A 153 27.82 -42.90 -25.54
CA LEU A 153 28.07 -41.47 -25.48
C LEU A 153 29.33 -41.12 -26.27
N GLY A 154 29.18 -40.37 -27.36
CA GLY A 154 30.31 -39.86 -28.14
C GLY A 154 29.97 -39.80 -29.61
N ASP A 155 30.98 -39.58 -30.45
CA ASP A 155 30.87 -39.59 -31.91
C ASP A 155 31.44 -40.90 -32.49
N ASP A 156 30.59 -41.91 -32.50
CA ASP A 156 30.93 -43.30 -32.76
C ASP A 156 30.88 -43.68 -34.24
N THR A 157 31.75 -44.61 -34.61
CA THR A 157 31.91 -45.09 -35.98
C THR A 157 31.74 -46.60 -36.06
N ALA A 158 30.68 -47.06 -36.72
CA ALA A 158 30.57 -48.45 -37.15
C ALA A 158 31.34 -48.67 -38.46
N VAL A 159 32.06 -49.79 -38.56
CA VAL A 159 33.04 -50.08 -39.61
C VAL A 159 32.58 -51.25 -40.47
N TYR A 160 32.72 -51.10 -41.78
CA TYR A 160 32.38 -52.12 -42.76
C TYR A 160 33.53 -52.30 -43.77
N THR A 161 33.85 -53.55 -44.09
CA THR A 161 35.01 -53.90 -44.95
C THR A 161 34.80 -53.65 -46.44
N GLY A 162 33.56 -53.34 -46.86
CA GLY A 162 33.17 -53.15 -48.26
C GLY A 162 32.89 -51.71 -48.65
N ASN A 163 32.68 -51.47 -49.94
CA ASN A 163 32.31 -50.15 -50.45
C ASN A 163 30.85 -49.83 -50.09
N ARG A 164 30.54 -48.54 -49.87
CA ARG A 164 29.19 -48.06 -49.53
C ARG A 164 28.10 -48.59 -50.45
N SER A 165 28.37 -48.71 -51.76
CA SER A 165 27.37 -49.17 -52.74
C SER A 165 26.91 -50.62 -52.54
N GLN A 166 27.59 -51.38 -51.70
CA GLN A 166 27.26 -52.78 -51.38
C GLN A 166 26.31 -52.93 -50.19
N TYR A 167 26.02 -51.84 -49.46
CA TYR A 167 25.19 -51.87 -48.27
C TYR A 167 23.91 -51.05 -48.46
N SER A 168 22.84 -51.51 -47.84
CA SER A 168 21.59 -50.75 -47.69
C SER A 168 21.28 -50.58 -46.21
N TRP A 169 20.48 -49.59 -45.85
CA TRP A 169 20.04 -49.44 -44.46
C TRP A 169 18.66 -48.84 -44.34
N THR A 170 18.01 -49.16 -43.22
CA THR A 170 16.78 -48.53 -42.76
C THR A 170 17.01 -47.87 -41.40
N SER A 171 16.24 -46.83 -41.08
CA SER A 171 16.25 -46.21 -39.76
C SER A 171 14.84 -46.26 -39.17
N ASN A 172 14.74 -46.63 -37.89
CA ASN A 172 13.50 -46.59 -37.13
C ASN A 172 13.81 -46.05 -35.72
N GLN A 173 13.34 -44.84 -35.41
CA GLN A 173 13.54 -44.18 -34.12
C GLN A 173 15.02 -44.18 -33.67
N GLY A 174 15.94 -43.79 -34.57
CA GLY A 174 17.37 -43.69 -34.27
C GLY A 174 18.14 -45.02 -34.29
N VAL A 175 17.45 -46.16 -34.41
CA VAL A 175 18.09 -47.47 -34.63
C VAL A 175 18.29 -47.67 -36.12
N PHE A 176 19.52 -47.94 -36.53
CA PHE A 176 19.86 -48.24 -37.92
C PHE A 176 20.03 -49.74 -38.11
N THR A 177 19.36 -50.30 -39.12
CA THR A 177 19.59 -51.68 -39.54
C THR A 177 20.37 -51.63 -40.85
N ILE A 178 21.61 -52.12 -40.83
CA ILE A 178 22.50 -52.21 -41.99
C ILE A 178 22.37 -53.61 -42.59
N THR A 179 22.33 -53.69 -43.91
CA THR A 179 22.22 -54.96 -44.63
C THR A 179 23.24 -54.99 -45.75
N ASP A 180 24.17 -55.94 -45.67
CA ASP A 180 25.07 -56.23 -46.77
C ASP A 180 24.31 -56.90 -47.93
N SER A 181 24.46 -56.34 -49.13
CA SER A 181 23.85 -56.87 -50.35
C SER A 181 24.74 -57.91 -51.06
N VAL A 182 25.96 -58.16 -50.56
CA VAL A 182 26.89 -59.19 -51.06
C VAL A 182 26.69 -60.50 -50.30
N ALA A 183 26.28 -61.55 -51.01
CA ALA A 183 25.99 -62.84 -50.39
C ALA A 183 27.20 -63.46 -49.67
N ASN A 184 27.00 -63.89 -48.42
CA ASN A 184 27.96 -64.61 -47.56
C ASN A 184 29.23 -63.84 -47.18
N ARG A 185 29.22 -62.51 -47.22
CA ARG A 185 30.30 -61.70 -46.64
C ARG A 185 29.96 -61.30 -45.21
N ASP A 186 28.79 -60.70 -45.05
CA ASP A 186 28.30 -60.19 -43.79
C ASP A 186 26.77 -60.35 -43.69
N GLY A 187 26.20 -60.22 -42.50
CA GLY A 187 24.77 -60.37 -42.23
C GLY A 187 24.03 -59.04 -42.10
N ILE A 188 23.15 -58.97 -41.10
CA ILE A 188 22.28 -57.81 -40.83
C ILE A 188 22.61 -57.26 -39.47
N ASP A 189 23.06 -56.01 -39.44
CA ASP A 189 23.56 -55.39 -38.21
C ASP A 189 22.58 -54.35 -37.69
N ASN A 190 22.41 -54.30 -36.37
CA ASN A 190 21.58 -53.31 -35.70
C ASN A 190 22.44 -52.35 -34.89
N LEU A 191 22.29 -51.07 -35.15
CA LEU A 191 23.16 -50.01 -34.63
C LEU A 191 22.32 -49.06 -33.78
N TYR A 192 22.80 -48.83 -32.57
CA TYR A 192 22.19 -47.97 -31.56
C TYR A 192 23.19 -46.88 -31.19
N GLY A 193 22.82 -45.61 -31.41
CA GLY A 193 23.67 -44.48 -31.04
C GLY A 193 24.98 -44.38 -31.83
N ILE A 194 25.00 -44.80 -33.11
CA ILE A 194 26.18 -44.67 -33.99
C ILE A 194 26.03 -43.44 -34.90
N GLN A 195 27.06 -42.60 -34.98
CA GLN A 195 27.03 -41.33 -35.71
C GLN A 195 27.61 -41.46 -37.11
N LYS A 196 28.54 -42.40 -37.34
CA LYS A 196 29.22 -42.60 -38.62
C LYS A 196 29.25 -44.06 -39.05
N LEU A 197 29.06 -44.28 -40.34
CA LEU A 197 29.34 -45.54 -41.01
C LEU A 197 30.59 -45.38 -41.87
N GLN A 198 31.66 -46.09 -41.53
CA GLN A 198 32.87 -46.14 -42.33
C GLN A 198 32.86 -47.35 -43.25
N PHE A 199 32.83 -47.09 -44.55
CA PHE A 199 33.02 -48.07 -45.63
C PHE A 199 34.46 -47.98 -46.15
N SER A 200 34.88 -48.95 -46.98
CA SER A 200 36.24 -48.95 -47.55
C SER A 200 36.52 -47.78 -48.50
N ASP A 201 35.49 -47.17 -49.08
CA ASP A 201 35.59 -46.07 -50.05
C ASP A 201 35.16 -44.70 -49.50
N GLN A 202 34.40 -44.63 -48.40
CA GLN A 202 33.92 -43.38 -47.81
C GLN A 202 33.39 -43.54 -46.37
N ILE A 203 33.27 -42.42 -45.66
CA ILE A 203 32.55 -42.34 -44.38
C ILE A 203 31.22 -41.61 -44.62
N VAL A 204 30.12 -42.17 -44.13
CA VAL A 204 28.80 -41.55 -44.16
C VAL A 204 28.35 -41.24 -42.74
N THR A 205 28.08 -39.98 -42.44
CA THR A 205 27.43 -39.58 -41.18
C THR A 205 25.95 -39.97 -41.24
N ILE A 206 25.50 -40.74 -40.25
CA ILE A 206 24.13 -41.25 -40.14
C ILE A 206 23.37 -40.72 -38.92
N ALA A 207 24.01 -40.06 -37.96
CA ALA A 207 23.30 -39.51 -36.81
C ALA A 207 22.37 -38.32 -37.16
N PRO A 208 21.14 -38.30 -36.60
CA PRO A 208 20.33 -37.10 -36.35
C PRO A 208 20.76 -36.40 -35.04
N GLU A 209 20.31 -35.18 -34.74
CA GLU A 209 20.44 -34.63 -33.37
C GLU A 209 19.92 -35.64 -32.34
N GLU A 210 20.70 -35.88 -31.28
CA GLU A 210 20.33 -36.70 -30.11
C GLU A 210 18.88 -36.41 -29.67
N ASP A 211 18.02 -37.44 -29.54
CA ASP A 211 16.63 -37.30 -29.07
C ASP A 211 16.59 -37.12 -27.53
N PHE A 212 17.40 -36.18 -27.04
CA PHE A 212 17.36 -35.74 -25.65
C PHE A 212 15.98 -35.15 -25.36
N PRO A 213 15.45 -35.36 -24.14
CA PRO A 213 14.21 -34.74 -23.74
C PRO A 213 14.32 -33.21 -23.87
N SER A 214 13.29 -32.58 -24.43
CA SER A 214 13.26 -31.12 -24.59
C SER A 214 12.59 -30.47 -23.38
N ILE A 215 13.18 -29.42 -22.82
CA ILE A 215 12.64 -28.67 -21.69
C ILE A 215 12.12 -27.31 -22.17
N THR A 216 10.87 -26.99 -21.82
CA THR A 216 10.28 -25.67 -21.99
C THR A 216 9.89 -25.07 -20.65
N LEU A 217 9.71 -23.75 -20.62
CA LEU A 217 9.42 -23.00 -19.41
C LEU A 217 8.26 -22.04 -19.65
N ALA A 218 7.27 -22.08 -18.76
CA ALA A 218 6.15 -21.15 -18.75
C ALA A 218 5.87 -20.64 -17.34
N VAL A 219 5.21 -19.49 -17.22
CA VAL A 219 4.74 -18.95 -15.94
C VAL A 219 3.24 -18.71 -16.02
N SER A 220 2.51 -19.09 -14.97
CA SER A 220 1.09 -18.78 -14.84
C SER A 220 0.71 -18.61 -13.36
N PRO A 221 0.04 -17.50 -12.98
CA PRO A 221 -0.31 -16.35 -13.81
C PRO A 221 0.93 -15.57 -14.29
N SER A 222 0.79 -14.73 -15.32
CA SER A 222 1.89 -13.90 -15.85
C SER A 222 2.21 -12.67 -14.98
N SER A 223 1.30 -12.32 -14.07
CA SER A 223 1.46 -11.21 -13.13
C SER A 223 0.71 -11.48 -11.84
N VAL A 224 1.25 -11.03 -10.72
CA VAL A 224 0.64 -11.04 -9.38
C VAL A 224 0.88 -9.69 -8.71
N THR A 225 0.03 -9.32 -7.75
CA THR A 225 0.29 -8.18 -6.87
C THR A 225 1.28 -8.57 -5.78
N GLU A 226 2.05 -7.61 -5.31
CA GLU A 226 3.05 -7.79 -4.25
C GLU A 226 2.40 -8.24 -2.93
N ASP A 227 1.32 -7.60 -2.50
CA ASP A 227 0.56 -7.98 -1.30
C ASP A 227 -0.51 -9.06 -1.58
N GLY A 228 -0.50 -9.60 -2.80
CA GLY A 228 -1.47 -10.59 -3.26
C GLY A 228 -1.32 -11.94 -2.58
N THR A 229 -2.39 -12.71 -2.52
CA THR A 229 -2.33 -14.12 -2.07
C THR A 229 -1.90 -15.09 -3.18
N ALA A 230 -1.55 -14.58 -4.37
CA ALA A 230 -1.25 -15.38 -5.56
C ALA A 230 0.24 -15.29 -5.88
N ASN A 231 0.83 -16.42 -6.26
CA ASN A 231 2.27 -16.51 -6.50
C ASN A 231 2.53 -16.70 -8.00
N LEU A 232 3.69 -16.27 -8.47
CA LEU A 232 4.14 -16.62 -9.82
C LEU A 232 4.61 -18.09 -9.80
N VAL A 233 3.96 -18.95 -10.58
CA VAL A 233 4.31 -20.37 -10.67
C VAL A 233 4.98 -20.65 -12.01
N TYR A 234 6.30 -20.84 -11.95
CA TYR A 234 7.11 -21.23 -13.10
C TYR A 234 7.06 -22.74 -13.24
N THR A 235 6.52 -23.21 -14.37
CA THR A 235 6.39 -24.63 -14.69
C THR A 235 7.39 -25.01 -15.76
N PHE A 236 8.33 -25.86 -15.40
CA PHE A 236 9.26 -26.51 -16.30
C PHE A 236 8.56 -27.75 -16.86
N THR A 237 8.49 -27.88 -18.18
CA THR A 237 7.83 -29.00 -18.85
C THR A 237 8.85 -29.78 -19.66
N ARG A 238 8.87 -31.10 -19.46
CA ARG A 238 9.75 -32.03 -20.17
C ARG A 238 8.96 -32.82 -21.21
N SER A 239 9.40 -32.78 -22.46
CA SER A 239 8.93 -33.62 -23.56
C SER A 239 9.96 -34.71 -23.86
N GLY A 240 9.54 -35.95 -24.11
CA GLY A 240 10.40 -37.14 -24.16
C GLY A 240 10.33 -37.96 -22.87
N SER A 241 11.15 -39.00 -22.72
CA SER A 241 11.17 -39.86 -21.52
C SER A 241 12.52 -39.77 -20.80
N THR A 242 12.51 -39.79 -19.47
CA THR A 242 13.72 -39.95 -18.66
C THR A 242 13.46 -41.02 -17.61
N THR A 243 14.25 -42.08 -17.65
CA THR A 243 14.21 -43.17 -16.66
C THR A 243 14.92 -42.81 -15.36
N ASN A 244 15.82 -41.82 -15.41
CA ASN A 244 16.54 -41.25 -14.26
C ASN A 244 16.07 -39.81 -13.96
N PRO A 245 16.30 -39.31 -12.73
CA PRO A 245 16.10 -37.91 -12.42
C PRO A 245 16.95 -37.02 -13.34
N LEU A 246 16.39 -35.89 -13.77
CA LEU A 246 17.04 -34.93 -14.66
C LEU A 246 17.17 -33.58 -13.95
N THR A 247 18.41 -33.12 -13.75
CA THR A 247 18.69 -31.79 -13.22
C THR A 247 18.70 -30.77 -14.35
N VAL A 248 17.87 -29.73 -14.22
CA VAL A 248 17.79 -28.63 -15.17
C VAL A 248 18.16 -27.35 -14.46
N ASN A 249 19.14 -26.63 -15.00
CA ASN A 249 19.61 -25.36 -14.45
C ASN A 249 18.94 -24.18 -15.17
N TYR A 250 18.81 -23.06 -14.47
CA TYR A 250 18.32 -21.82 -15.03
C TYR A 250 19.02 -20.62 -14.39
N SER A 251 19.07 -19.51 -15.12
CA SER A 251 19.48 -18.23 -14.55
C SER A 251 18.25 -17.41 -14.15
N ILE A 252 18.40 -16.65 -13.07
CA ILE A 252 17.41 -15.67 -12.59
C ILE A 252 17.85 -14.29 -13.07
N GLY A 253 16.97 -13.58 -13.75
CA GLY A 253 17.13 -12.18 -14.15
C GLY A 253 15.81 -11.41 -13.93
N GLY A 254 15.69 -10.25 -14.58
CA GLY A 254 14.59 -9.32 -14.34
C GLY A 254 15.04 -8.13 -13.50
N THR A 255 14.09 -7.34 -13.01
CA THR A 255 14.35 -6.18 -12.14
C THR A 255 14.20 -6.51 -10.66
N ALA A 256 13.38 -7.50 -10.32
CA ALA A 256 13.20 -7.97 -8.95
C ALA A 256 14.39 -8.82 -8.48
N THR A 257 14.79 -8.61 -7.23
CA THR A 257 15.95 -9.18 -6.54
C THR A 257 15.57 -10.41 -5.71
N ASN A 258 16.20 -11.54 -6.01
CA ASN A 258 16.01 -12.80 -5.30
C ASN A 258 16.40 -12.68 -3.81
N GLY A 259 15.44 -12.89 -2.90
CA GLY A 259 15.62 -12.80 -1.45
C GLY A 259 15.36 -11.41 -0.84
N THR A 260 15.02 -10.41 -1.66
CA THR A 260 14.51 -9.11 -1.19
C THR A 260 13.03 -9.00 -1.59
N ASP A 261 12.77 -8.89 -2.89
CA ASP A 261 11.44 -8.58 -3.44
C ASP A 261 10.56 -9.83 -3.55
N TYR A 262 11.16 -11.02 -3.42
CA TYR A 262 10.47 -12.30 -3.27
C TYR A 262 11.33 -13.31 -2.51
N ALA A 263 10.69 -14.35 -1.96
CA ALA A 263 11.35 -15.41 -1.21
C ALA A 263 12.45 -16.11 -2.03
N SER A 264 13.55 -16.50 -1.36
CA SER A 264 14.71 -17.02 -2.08
C SER A 264 14.42 -18.34 -2.82
N ILE A 265 14.65 -18.35 -4.14
CA ILE A 265 14.49 -19.54 -5.00
C ILE A 265 15.84 -20.15 -5.41
N PRO A 266 15.91 -21.46 -5.71
CA PRO A 266 17.12 -22.11 -6.19
C PRO A 266 17.52 -21.65 -7.61
N THR A 267 18.66 -22.14 -8.11
CA THR A 267 19.15 -21.90 -9.50
C THR A 267 18.99 -23.12 -10.41
N GLY A 268 18.28 -24.16 -9.95
CA GLY A 268 18.01 -25.37 -10.70
C GLY A 268 16.85 -26.16 -10.10
N VAL A 269 16.25 -27.01 -10.93
CA VAL A 269 15.19 -27.96 -10.56
C VAL A 269 15.61 -29.37 -10.89
N ILE A 270 15.02 -30.34 -10.20
CA ILE A 270 15.21 -31.77 -10.49
C ILE A 270 13.85 -32.33 -10.90
N PHE A 271 13.75 -32.82 -12.14
CA PHE A 271 12.66 -33.71 -12.52
C PHE A 271 12.92 -35.06 -11.86
N ALA A 272 11.98 -35.53 -11.04
CA ALA A 272 12.00 -36.93 -10.62
C ALA A 272 11.88 -37.83 -11.86
N ALA A 273 12.40 -39.07 -11.78
CA ALA A 273 12.28 -40.05 -12.85
C ALA A 273 10.82 -40.15 -13.34
N ASN A 274 10.65 -40.14 -14.66
CA ASN A 274 9.35 -40.13 -15.36
C ASN A 274 8.42 -38.94 -15.08
N SER A 275 8.79 -37.96 -14.24
CA SER A 275 7.98 -36.74 -14.09
C SER A 275 8.06 -35.87 -15.34
N ALA A 276 6.92 -35.40 -15.82
CA ALA A 276 6.85 -34.51 -16.97
C ALA A 276 6.92 -33.02 -16.59
N THR A 277 6.71 -32.68 -15.31
CA THR A 277 6.72 -31.29 -14.84
C THR A 277 7.40 -31.15 -13.48
N VAL A 278 7.96 -29.96 -13.24
CA VAL A 278 8.42 -29.49 -11.93
C VAL A 278 8.19 -27.99 -11.87
N THR A 279 7.91 -27.46 -10.68
CA THR A 279 7.55 -26.04 -10.50
C THR A 279 8.52 -25.32 -9.58
N VAL A 280 8.76 -24.04 -9.87
CA VAL A 280 9.37 -23.08 -8.94
C VAL A 280 8.30 -22.04 -8.62
N ILE A 281 8.08 -21.82 -7.32
CA ILE A 281 7.13 -20.83 -6.83
C ILE A 281 7.93 -19.60 -6.44
N VAL A 282 7.55 -18.45 -7.01
CA VAL A 282 8.05 -17.13 -6.65
C VAL A 282 6.94 -16.46 -5.84
N ASP A 283 7.22 -16.24 -4.56
CA ASP A 283 6.33 -15.69 -3.55
C ASP A 283 6.79 -14.24 -3.25
N PRO A 284 6.07 -13.20 -3.75
CA PRO A 284 6.44 -11.81 -3.51
C PRO A 284 6.55 -11.48 -2.02
N THR A 285 7.47 -10.61 -1.66
CA THR A 285 7.60 -10.11 -0.30
C THR A 285 6.72 -8.88 -0.15
N ALA A 286 5.59 -9.01 0.54
CA ALA A 286 4.70 -7.89 0.84
C ALA A 286 5.40 -6.79 1.65
N ASP A 287 5.29 -5.53 1.24
CA ASP A 287 5.65 -4.38 2.05
C ASP A 287 4.69 -3.17 1.93
N THR A 288 5.17 -1.94 2.11
CA THR A 288 4.33 -0.72 2.05
C THR A 288 5.04 0.43 1.30
N ILE A 289 6.13 0.12 0.61
CA ILE A 289 6.99 1.04 -0.11
C ILE A 289 6.53 1.06 -1.56
N VAL A 290 5.94 2.17 -1.96
CA VAL A 290 5.61 2.40 -3.37
C VAL A 290 6.86 2.32 -4.23
N GLU A 291 6.88 1.33 -5.10
CA GLU A 291 7.93 1.09 -6.08
C GLU A 291 7.36 0.94 -7.50
N SER A 292 8.22 0.58 -8.44
CA SER A 292 7.79 0.34 -9.83
C SER A 292 7.58 -1.15 -10.03
N ASN A 293 6.54 -1.55 -10.76
CA ASN A 293 6.33 -2.94 -11.14
C ASN A 293 7.62 -3.62 -11.60
N GLU A 294 7.90 -4.75 -10.98
CA GLU A 294 9.14 -5.48 -11.19
C GLU A 294 8.93 -6.76 -11.99
N THR A 295 10.00 -7.28 -12.57
CA THR A 295 9.97 -8.51 -13.37
C THR A 295 10.87 -9.57 -12.77
N VAL A 296 10.42 -10.81 -12.81
CA VAL A 296 11.22 -12.01 -12.56
C VAL A 296 11.33 -12.77 -13.86
N ILE A 297 12.55 -12.98 -14.35
CA ILE A 297 12.81 -13.67 -15.62
C ILE A 297 13.61 -14.93 -15.32
N LEU A 298 13.02 -16.09 -15.56
CA LEU A 298 13.75 -17.35 -15.51
C LEU A 298 14.10 -17.77 -16.94
N ILE A 299 15.38 -18.07 -17.17
CA ILE A 299 15.92 -18.48 -18.48
C ILE A 299 16.58 -19.85 -18.33
N LEU A 300 16.12 -20.84 -19.10
CA LEU A 300 16.73 -22.17 -19.14
C LEU A 300 18.19 -22.08 -19.60
N ALA A 301 19.09 -22.69 -18.84
CA ALA A 301 20.47 -22.86 -19.24
C ALA A 301 20.63 -24.14 -20.08
N SER A 302 21.65 -24.19 -20.94
CA SER A 302 22.08 -25.45 -21.54
C SER A 302 22.65 -26.39 -20.47
N GLY A 303 22.49 -27.69 -20.65
CA GLY A 303 22.96 -28.71 -19.72
C GLY A 303 23.14 -30.05 -20.41
N THR A 304 23.56 -31.06 -19.65
CA THR A 304 23.73 -32.42 -20.14
C THR A 304 22.41 -33.20 -20.03
N GLY A 305 22.10 -34.04 -21.02
CA GLY A 305 20.94 -34.93 -20.98
C GLY A 305 19.58 -34.29 -21.32
N TYR A 306 19.55 -33.07 -21.84
CA TYR A 306 18.34 -32.41 -22.36
C TYR A 306 18.66 -31.37 -23.43
N THR A 307 17.67 -31.04 -24.26
CA THR A 307 17.71 -29.87 -25.16
C THR A 307 16.84 -28.74 -24.62
N VAL A 308 17.23 -27.50 -24.87
CA VAL A 308 16.43 -26.31 -24.50
C VAL A 308 15.38 -26.08 -25.59
N GLY A 309 14.11 -26.32 -25.26
CA GLY A 309 12.97 -26.12 -26.14
C GLY A 309 12.48 -24.67 -26.19
N THR A 310 11.45 -24.40 -26.99
CA THR A 310 10.80 -23.07 -27.07
C THR A 310 9.39 -23.13 -26.48
N PRO A 311 9.01 -22.20 -25.57
CA PRO A 311 9.80 -21.09 -25.01
C PRO A 311 10.87 -21.56 -24.00
N ASN A 312 12.03 -20.89 -24.03
CA ASN A 312 13.17 -21.17 -23.14
C ASN A 312 13.31 -20.16 -21.98
N ALA A 313 12.45 -19.15 -21.94
CA ALA A 313 12.40 -18.17 -20.89
C ALA A 313 10.95 -17.83 -20.57
N ALA A 314 10.68 -17.49 -19.32
CA ALA A 314 9.40 -16.98 -18.89
C ALA A 314 9.60 -15.72 -18.05
N THR A 315 8.75 -14.72 -18.27
CA THR A 315 8.74 -13.47 -17.52
C THR A 315 7.45 -13.40 -16.72
N GLY A 316 7.58 -13.32 -15.40
CA GLY A 316 6.51 -12.97 -14.49
C GLY A 316 6.68 -11.53 -14.01
N THR A 317 5.57 -10.85 -13.71
CA THR A 317 5.58 -9.49 -13.19
C THR A 317 5.02 -9.46 -11.77
N ILE A 318 5.74 -8.82 -10.86
CA ILE A 318 5.24 -8.43 -9.54
C ILE A 318 4.76 -6.98 -9.70
N THR A 319 3.48 -6.73 -9.49
CA THR A 319 2.92 -5.38 -9.58
C THR A 319 2.81 -4.77 -8.19
N ASP A 320 3.43 -3.60 -8.03
CA ASP A 320 3.27 -2.73 -6.86
C ASP A 320 1.78 -2.40 -6.71
N ASP A 321 1.21 -2.75 -5.57
CA ASP A 321 -0.15 -2.39 -5.19
C ASP A 321 -0.22 -1.37 -4.05
N ASP A 322 0.94 -0.81 -3.68
CA ASP A 322 1.04 0.31 -2.78
C ASP A 322 0.58 1.62 -3.42
N THR A 323 0.01 2.49 -2.59
CA THR A 323 -0.49 3.79 -3.04
C THR A 323 0.40 4.91 -2.54
N SER A 324 0.85 5.78 -3.45
CA SER A 324 1.60 6.98 -3.08
C SER A 324 0.72 7.94 -2.31
N VAL A 325 0.86 7.91 -0.99
CA VAL A 325 0.19 8.86 -0.11
C VAL A 325 1.00 10.17 -0.11
N THR A 326 0.72 11.04 -1.07
CA THR A 326 1.36 12.37 -1.09
C THR A 326 0.83 13.24 0.05
N SER A 327 1.72 13.92 0.76
CA SER A 327 1.33 14.88 1.79
C SER A 327 0.55 16.04 1.16
N GLN A 328 -0.58 16.41 1.76
CA GLN A 328 -1.45 17.46 1.23
C GLN A 328 -1.69 18.56 2.27
N LEU A 329 -1.53 19.81 1.86
CA LEU A 329 -1.72 20.98 2.72
C LEU A 329 -3.13 21.55 2.57
N SER A 330 -3.78 21.83 3.70
CA SER A 330 -5.02 22.61 3.77
C SER A 330 -4.91 23.67 4.87
N ILE A 331 -5.53 24.83 4.71
CA ILE A 331 -5.62 25.91 5.70
C ILE A 331 -7.08 26.13 6.09
N ASN A 332 -7.35 26.37 7.37
CA ASN A 332 -8.72 26.56 7.85
C ASN A 332 -9.20 28.01 7.74
N ASP A 333 -10.52 28.17 7.64
CA ASP A 333 -11.19 29.46 7.83
C ASP A 333 -11.35 29.77 9.32
N ILE A 334 -11.34 31.06 9.66
CA ILE A 334 -11.57 31.54 11.02
C ILE A 334 -12.39 32.83 11.04
N THR A 335 -13.05 33.06 12.17
CA THR A 335 -13.59 34.38 12.53
C THR A 335 -12.87 34.87 13.77
N VAL A 336 -12.41 36.12 13.75
CA VAL A 336 -11.76 36.80 14.88
C VAL A 336 -12.60 37.99 15.30
N VAL A 337 -12.61 38.26 16.60
CA VAL A 337 -13.32 39.40 17.17
C VAL A 337 -12.32 40.52 17.38
N GLU A 338 -12.53 41.65 16.69
CA GLU A 338 -11.72 42.85 16.85
C GLU A 338 -11.72 43.32 18.32
N GLY A 339 -10.60 43.88 18.79
CA GLY A 339 -10.41 44.31 20.19
C GLY A 339 -10.26 43.18 21.21
N LYS A 340 -10.79 41.98 20.92
CA LYS A 340 -10.57 40.76 21.70
C LYS A 340 -9.35 39.98 21.20
N ASP A 341 -9.23 39.79 19.89
CA ASP A 341 -8.23 38.93 19.26
C ASP A 341 -7.17 39.80 18.54
N ASN A 342 -5.97 39.90 19.09
CA ASN A 342 -4.88 40.72 18.49
C ASN A 342 -4.33 40.15 17.17
N ASN A 343 -4.56 38.86 16.89
CA ASN A 343 -4.08 38.19 15.70
C ASN A 343 -5.12 37.19 15.19
N ALA A 344 -5.25 37.09 13.87
CA ALA A 344 -5.79 35.94 13.18
C ALA A 344 -4.74 34.83 13.11
N ILE A 345 -5.02 33.71 13.78
CA ILE A 345 -4.14 32.54 13.82
C ILE A 345 -4.78 31.42 13.01
N LEU A 346 -4.34 31.25 11.77
CA LEU A 346 -4.78 30.17 10.89
C LEU A 346 -3.89 28.95 11.10
N THR A 347 -4.49 27.77 11.08
CA THR A 347 -3.82 26.47 11.15
C THR A 347 -3.75 25.87 9.75
N VAL A 348 -2.52 25.62 9.31
CA VAL A 348 -2.24 24.77 8.15
C VAL A 348 -2.14 23.34 8.65
N THR A 349 -2.87 22.44 8.03
CA THR A 349 -2.92 21.00 8.29
C THR A 349 -2.22 20.24 7.17
N VAL A 350 -1.57 19.15 7.52
CA VAL A 350 -0.90 18.23 6.60
C VAL A 350 -1.60 16.89 6.70
N ASP A 351 -2.34 16.53 5.65
CA ASP A 351 -2.78 15.16 5.48
C ASP A 351 -1.56 14.32 5.10
N ASN A 352 -1.35 13.22 5.82
CA ASN A 352 -0.22 12.31 5.66
C ASN A 352 1.14 13.00 5.87
N PRO A 353 1.53 13.28 7.12
CA PRO A 353 2.76 14.00 7.45
C PRO A 353 4.01 13.40 6.78
N ASN A 354 4.84 14.27 6.19
CA ASN A 354 6.00 13.83 5.41
C ASN A 354 7.22 13.57 6.31
N PRO A 355 8.01 12.49 6.09
CA PRO A 355 9.29 12.27 6.77
C PRO A 355 10.37 13.32 6.46
N GLN A 356 10.20 14.11 5.40
CA GLN A 356 11.02 15.27 5.06
C GLN A 356 10.34 16.56 5.49
N PRO A 357 11.09 17.65 5.76
CA PRO A 357 10.46 18.95 6.03
C PRO A 357 9.64 19.40 4.82
N ILE A 358 8.45 19.95 5.08
CA ILE A 358 7.59 20.58 4.08
C ILE A 358 7.82 22.08 4.14
N THR A 359 7.99 22.74 3.00
CA THR A 359 8.05 24.20 2.93
C THR A 359 6.97 24.73 2.00
N PHE A 360 6.42 25.91 2.30
CA PHE A 360 5.44 26.60 1.46
C PHE A 360 5.44 28.09 1.75
N ASN A 361 4.95 28.88 0.80
CA ASN A 361 4.74 30.32 0.94
C ASN A 361 3.27 30.62 1.27
N TYR A 362 3.02 31.77 1.88
CA TYR A 362 1.68 32.33 2.06
C TYR A 362 1.64 33.82 1.75
N THR A 363 0.48 34.32 1.34
CA THR A 363 0.23 35.75 1.09
C THR A 363 -1.20 36.11 1.45
N THR A 364 -1.41 37.26 2.09
CA THR A 364 -2.74 37.82 2.38
C THR A 364 -3.31 38.63 1.21
N ALA A 365 -4.62 38.57 0.97
CA ALA A 365 -5.31 39.42 -0.01
C ALA A 365 -6.67 39.92 0.50
N PRO A 366 -7.04 41.19 0.29
CA PRO A 366 -8.31 41.75 0.77
C PRO A 366 -9.52 41.20 0.00
N ILE A 367 -10.65 41.00 0.69
CA ILE A 367 -11.97 40.84 0.05
C ILE A 367 -12.73 42.17 0.19
N ASN A 368 -13.10 42.51 1.43
CA ASN A 368 -13.69 43.79 1.82
C ASN A 368 -12.97 44.42 3.02
N ALA A 369 -12.14 43.69 3.76
CA ALA A 369 -11.21 44.27 4.72
C ALA A 369 -10.07 45.00 3.98
N THR A 370 -9.83 46.25 4.35
CA THR A 370 -8.77 47.14 3.89
C THR A 370 -7.42 46.84 4.57
N ALA A 371 -6.43 46.47 3.76
CA ALA A 371 -5.08 46.22 4.25
C ALA A 371 -4.45 47.45 4.93
N ASN A 372 -3.88 47.22 6.12
CA ASN A 372 -3.29 48.19 7.05
C ASN A 372 -4.26 49.20 7.66
N VAL A 373 -5.57 48.96 7.52
CA VAL A 373 -6.60 49.59 8.35
C VAL A 373 -7.15 48.54 9.31
N ASP A 374 -7.54 47.36 8.80
CA ASP A 374 -8.23 46.33 9.60
C ASP A 374 -7.29 45.15 9.93
N TYR A 375 -6.30 44.88 9.07
CA TYR A 375 -5.26 43.88 9.30
C TYR A 375 -3.92 44.30 8.70
N THR A 376 -2.80 43.80 9.25
CA THR A 376 -1.49 44.02 8.65
C THR A 376 -1.24 43.03 7.51
N SER A 377 -1.16 43.53 6.27
CA SER A 377 -0.88 42.68 5.10
C SER A 377 0.48 41.97 5.22
N LYS A 378 0.52 40.69 4.86
CA LYS A 378 1.69 39.83 5.11
C LYS A 378 1.92 38.82 3.99
N THR A 379 3.18 38.55 3.73
CA THR A 379 3.64 37.38 2.97
C THR A 379 4.81 36.73 3.72
N GLY A 380 5.01 35.44 3.54
CA GLY A 380 6.13 34.74 4.17
C GLY A 380 6.24 33.29 3.72
N THR A 381 7.25 32.62 4.28
CA THR A 381 7.51 31.19 4.07
C THR A 381 7.42 30.48 5.41
N ILE A 382 6.80 29.29 5.42
CA ILE A 382 6.71 28.40 6.58
C ILE A 382 7.45 27.11 6.24
N THR A 383 8.14 26.57 7.25
CA THR A 383 8.73 25.23 7.22
C THR A 383 8.06 24.38 8.30
N ILE A 384 7.39 23.31 7.90
CA ILE A 384 6.87 22.27 8.80
C ILE A 384 7.96 21.23 8.99
N ALA A 385 8.27 20.90 10.25
CA ALA A 385 9.25 19.88 10.57
C ALA A 385 8.79 18.49 10.06
N PRO A 386 9.73 17.55 9.82
CA PRO A 386 9.41 16.16 9.54
C PRO A 386 8.33 15.57 10.46
N ASN A 387 7.45 14.75 9.91
CA ASN A 387 6.40 14.01 10.60
C ASN A 387 5.48 14.90 11.47
N THR A 388 5.36 16.19 11.15
CA THR A 388 4.51 17.14 11.86
C THR A 388 3.25 17.43 11.05
N ALA A 389 2.09 17.33 11.69
CA ALA A 389 0.80 17.42 11.02
C ALA A 389 0.24 18.85 10.89
N THR A 390 0.83 19.85 11.56
CA THR A 390 0.27 21.21 11.59
C THR A 390 1.33 22.29 11.70
N ALA A 391 1.02 23.48 11.17
CA ALA A 391 1.72 24.73 11.45
C ALA A 391 0.73 25.90 11.52
N THR A 392 1.16 27.04 12.06
CA THR A 392 0.29 28.21 12.22
C THR A 392 0.82 29.43 11.47
N ILE A 393 -0.10 30.20 10.87
CA ILE A 393 0.16 31.52 10.29
C ILE A 393 -0.53 32.56 11.18
N SER A 394 0.22 33.57 11.62
CA SER A 394 -0.30 34.67 12.45
C SER A 394 -0.31 35.98 11.67
N ILE A 395 -1.50 36.56 11.51
CA ILE A 395 -1.75 37.86 10.86
C ILE A 395 -2.25 38.85 11.92
N PRO A 396 -1.56 39.98 12.18
CA PRO A 396 -2.03 40.98 13.13
C PRO A 396 -3.33 41.65 12.68
N ILE A 397 -4.28 41.76 13.62
CA ILE A 397 -5.52 42.52 13.48
C ILE A 397 -5.29 43.91 14.07
N LEU A 398 -5.81 44.94 13.40
CA LEU A 398 -5.73 46.32 13.83
C LEU A 398 -7.07 46.68 14.43
N ASN A 399 -7.07 47.13 15.70
CA ASN A 399 -8.30 47.35 16.45
C ASN A 399 -8.65 48.84 16.54
N ASP A 400 -9.91 49.20 16.40
CA ASP A 400 -10.45 50.51 16.76
C ASP A 400 -11.68 50.45 17.69
N ASN A 401 -12.57 51.45 17.69
CA ASN A 401 -13.78 51.53 18.55
C ASN A 401 -15.05 51.79 17.71
N LEU A 402 -14.96 51.65 16.39
CA LEU A 402 -16.07 51.82 15.47
C LEU A 402 -16.81 50.48 15.39
N ASN A 403 -18.12 50.58 15.18
CA ASN A 403 -18.94 49.39 14.95
C ASN A 403 -19.11 49.24 13.45
N GLU A 404 -18.43 48.26 12.89
CA GLU A 404 -18.30 48.01 11.47
C GLU A 404 -19.08 46.75 11.06
N PRO A 405 -19.49 46.65 9.79
CA PRO A 405 -20.00 45.38 9.25
C PRO A 405 -18.87 44.35 9.18
N ASP A 406 -19.22 43.05 9.26
CA ASP A 406 -18.22 41.98 9.13
C ASP A 406 -17.38 42.13 7.83
N GLU A 407 -16.06 42.07 8.00
CA GLU A 407 -15.09 42.23 6.91
C GLU A 407 -14.22 40.99 6.78
N ALA A 408 -13.63 40.78 5.59
CA ALA A 408 -12.88 39.58 5.30
C ALA A 408 -11.64 39.83 4.43
N PHE A 409 -10.65 38.98 4.63
CA PHE A 409 -9.48 38.81 3.79
C PHE A 409 -9.12 37.32 3.67
N THR A 410 -8.29 36.97 2.69
CA THR A 410 -7.83 35.60 2.46
C THR A 410 -6.35 35.44 2.75
N VAL A 411 -5.94 34.22 3.10
CA VAL A 411 -4.56 33.76 3.17
C VAL A 411 -4.37 32.60 2.21
N THR A 412 -3.59 32.79 1.16
CA THR A 412 -3.39 31.79 0.10
C THR A 412 -2.04 31.10 0.23
N LEU A 413 -2.05 29.77 0.26
CA LEU A 413 -0.84 28.94 0.23
C LEU A 413 -0.29 28.83 -1.19
N SER A 414 1.03 28.78 -1.35
CA SER A 414 1.69 28.65 -2.66
C SER A 414 3.07 28.01 -2.58
N ASN A 415 3.58 27.55 -3.73
CA ASN A 415 4.93 26.98 -3.89
C ASN A 415 5.31 25.90 -2.85
N PRO A 416 4.48 24.84 -2.67
CA PRO A 416 4.81 23.79 -1.73
C PRO A 416 6.00 22.95 -2.23
N VAL A 417 6.82 22.47 -1.29
CA VAL A 417 7.90 21.49 -1.50
C VAL A 417 7.65 20.32 -0.56
N ASN A 418 7.81 19.08 -1.06
CA ASN A 418 7.51 17.83 -0.33
C ASN A 418 6.04 17.66 0.08
N ALA A 419 5.14 18.44 -0.51
CA ALA A 419 3.70 18.32 -0.37
C ALA A 419 2.99 18.90 -1.60
N THR A 420 1.70 18.64 -1.72
CA THR A 420 0.79 19.34 -2.63
C THR A 420 -0.17 20.23 -1.84
N ILE A 421 -0.82 21.19 -2.48
CA ILE A 421 -1.90 21.98 -1.86
C ILE A 421 -3.23 21.35 -2.27
N ASN A 422 -4.12 21.16 -1.29
CA ASN A 422 -5.50 20.76 -1.57
C ASN A 422 -6.18 21.83 -2.44
N PRO A 423 -6.71 21.49 -3.64
CA PRO A 423 -7.39 22.46 -4.51
C PRO A 423 -8.54 23.19 -3.83
N GLU A 424 -9.22 22.54 -2.88
CA GLU A 424 -10.35 23.11 -2.13
C GLU A 424 -9.91 23.69 -0.78
N GLY A 425 -8.68 23.44 -0.33
CA GLY A 425 -8.17 23.83 1.00
C GLY A 425 -6.96 24.78 0.97
N GLY A 426 -6.57 25.29 -0.20
CA GLY A 426 -5.37 26.14 -0.34
C GLY A 426 -5.54 27.61 0.05
N ILE A 427 -6.77 28.03 0.37
CA ILE A 427 -7.12 29.41 0.71
C ILE A 427 -7.91 29.37 2.02
N GLY A 428 -7.43 30.09 3.03
CA GLY A 428 -8.15 30.28 4.29
C GLY A 428 -8.74 31.68 4.34
N GLU A 429 -10.04 31.78 4.62
CA GLU A 429 -10.75 33.03 4.83
C GLU A 429 -10.68 33.44 6.31
N VAL A 430 -10.38 34.72 6.55
CA VAL A 430 -10.45 35.33 7.86
C VAL A 430 -11.55 36.37 7.83
N ILE A 431 -12.56 36.19 8.68
CA ILE A 431 -13.61 37.17 8.94
C ILE A 431 -13.25 37.94 10.22
N ILE A 432 -13.21 39.26 10.13
CA ILE A 432 -13.06 40.19 11.24
C ILE A 432 -14.47 40.68 11.60
N THR A 433 -14.84 40.59 12.88
CA THR A 433 -16.15 41.03 13.37
C THR A 433 -16.02 41.82 14.66
N ASP A 434 -16.88 42.82 14.84
CA ASP A 434 -17.06 43.51 16.13
C ASP A 434 -17.96 42.75 17.11
N THR A 435 -18.50 41.59 16.68
CA THR A 435 -19.49 40.85 17.46
C THR A 435 -18.88 39.70 18.24
N TRP A 436 -18.75 39.89 19.55
CA TRP A 436 -18.48 38.81 20.47
C TRP A 436 -19.73 37.98 20.78
N GLN A 437 -19.76 36.73 20.31
CA GLN A 437 -20.81 35.78 20.69
C GLN A 437 -20.43 34.99 21.95
N SER A 438 -21.37 34.80 22.89
CA SER A 438 -21.08 34.08 24.14
C SER A 438 -22.24 33.25 24.70
N THR A 439 -21.91 32.07 25.23
CA THR A 439 -22.81 31.20 26.02
C THR A 439 -22.68 31.43 27.53
N LEU A 440 -21.87 32.40 27.94
CA LEU A 440 -21.56 32.72 29.33
C LEU A 440 -21.86 34.18 29.62
N THR A 441 -21.97 34.52 30.91
CA THR A 441 -22.01 35.92 31.35
C THR A 441 -20.71 36.63 30.96
N ARG A 442 -20.84 37.82 30.37
CA ARG A 442 -19.70 38.58 29.82
C ARG A 442 -19.78 40.07 30.09
N THR A 443 -18.61 40.64 30.32
CA THR A 443 -18.34 42.07 30.21
C THR A 443 -17.42 42.28 29.01
N LEU A 444 -17.78 43.19 28.12
CA LEU A 444 -16.95 43.51 26.96
C LEU A 444 -15.60 44.09 27.42
N PRO A 445 -14.47 43.65 26.83
CA PRO A 445 -13.21 44.36 26.98
C PRO A 445 -13.30 45.71 26.26
N ASN A 446 -12.26 46.53 26.36
CA ASN A 446 -12.17 47.73 25.54
C ASN A 446 -12.18 47.34 24.05
N ASN A 447 -12.69 48.23 23.18
CA ASN A 447 -12.64 48.08 21.72
C ASN A 447 -13.45 46.88 21.17
N VAL A 448 -14.44 46.42 21.92
CA VAL A 448 -15.44 45.47 21.40
C VAL A 448 -16.79 46.13 21.52
N GLU A 449 -17.49 46.27 20.41
CA GLU A 449 -18.68 47.10 20.33
C GLU A 449 -19.94 46.24 20.46
N ASN A 450 -19.93 45.01 19.95
CA ASN A 450 -21.13 44.18 19.91
C ASN A 450 -20.99 42.92 20.79
N LEU A 451 -21.98 42.66 21.66
CA LEU A 451 -22.13 41.42 22.42
C LEU A 451 -23.42 40.73 22.01
N ARG A 452 -23.34 39.45 21.63
CA ARG A 452 -24.51 38.59 21.41
C ARG A 452 -24.47 37.37 22.32
N LEU A 453 -25.38 37.32 23.28
CA LEU A 453 -25.58 36.16 24.11
C LEU A 453 -26.34 35.09 23.31
N ILE A 454 -25.91 33.83 23.40
CA ILE A 454 -26.50 32.70 22.67
C ILE A 454 -26.92 31.59 23.63
N GLY A 455 -27.88 30.77 23.20
CA GLY A 455 -28.51 29.72 24.01
C GLY A 455 -29.77 30.18 24.75
N SER A 456 -30.11 29.47 25.83
CA SER A 456 -31.32 29.71 26.63
C SER A 456 -31.07 29.82 28.13
N ASN A 457 -29.80 29.81 28.54
CA ASN A 457 -29.43 30.00 29.95
C ASN A 457 -29.61 31.46 30.35
N ASN A 458 -29.90 31.69 31.63
CA ASN A 458 -29.94 33.02 32.23
C ASN A 458 -28.52 33.56 32.42
N ILE A 459 -27.98 34.17 31.38
CA ILE A 459 -26.64 34.78 31.34
C ILE A 459 -26.76 36.30 31.16
N ASN A 460 -25.73 37.04 31.54
CA ASN A 460 -25.78 38.50 31.58
C ASN A 460 -24.77 39.14 30.63
N GLY A 461 -25.10 40.32 30.13
CA GLY A 461 -24.26 41.12 29.25
C GLY A 461 -23.94 42.48 29.88
N THR A 462 -22.67 42.87 29.84
CA THR A 462 -22.24 44.19 30.30
C THR A 462 -21.32 44.82 29.26
N GLY A 463 -21.57 46.07 28.91
CA GLY A 463 -20.76 46.84 27.97
C GLY A 463 -19.44 47.35 28.56
N ASN A 464 -18.74 48.15 27.76
CA ASN A 464 -17.53 48.89 28.10
C ASN A 464 -17.86 50.39 28.22
N ALA A 465 -16.98 51.30 27.79
CA ALA A 465 -17.24 52.76 27.83
C ALA A 465 -17.54 53.36 26.44
N GLY A 466 -17.59 52.51 25.42
CA GLY A 466 -17.94 52.88 24.04
C GLY A 466 -19.42 52.66 23.76
N ASN A 467 -19.82 52.86 22.50
CA ASN A 467 -21.22 52.68 22.09
C ASN A 467 -21.50 51.20 21.81
N ASN A 468 -22.10 50.49 22.76
CA ASN A 468 -22.26 49.05 22.67
C ASN A 468 -23.60 48.62 22.09
N LYS A 469 -23.59 47.54 21.29
CA LYS A 469 -24.80 46.81 20.92
C LYS A 469 -24.84 45.49 21.66
N ILE A 470 -25.72 45.37 22.64
CA ILE A 470 -25.86 44.16 23.44
C ILE A 470 -27.18 43.48 23.10
N THR A 471 -27.11 42.23 22.65
CA THR A 471 -28.26 41.38 22.37
C THR A 471 -28.25 40.18 23.31
N GLY A 472 -29.28 40.04 24.11
CA GLY A 472 -29.53 38.90 24.96
C GLY A 472 -29.98 37.66 24.19
N ASN A 473 -30.24 36.59 24.92
CA ASN A 473 -30.62 35.29 24.39
C ASN A 473 -32.10 35.00 24.66
N SER A 474 -32.48 33.76 24.93
CA SER A 474 -33.88 33.41 25.27
C SER A 474 -34.14 33.16 26.75
N GLY A 475 -33.12 33.30 27.60
CA GLY A 475 -33.22 33.25 29.04
C GLY A 475 -33.39 34.65 29.63
N ASN A 476 -33.60 34.73 30.94
CA ASN A 476 -33.74 36.02 31.63
C ASN A 476 -32.35 36.67 31.77
N ASN A 477 -32.07 37.69 30.98
CA ASN A 477 -30.78 38.36 30.94
C ASN A 477 -30.78 39.64 31.78
N GLN A 478 -29.66 39.90 32.46
CA GLN A 478 -29.34 41.25 32.95
C GLN A 478 -28.42 41.92 31.93
N ILE A 479 -28.83 43.09 31.44
CA ILE A 479 -28.14 43.82 30.39
C ILE A 479 -27.81 45.23 30.89
N ASN A 480 -26.53 45.60 30.84
CA ASN A 480 -26.04 46.92 31.24
C ASN A 480 -25.09 47.47 30.17
N GLY A 481 -25.49 48.53 29.47
CA GLY A 481 -24.66 49.17 28.44
C GLY A 481 -23.43 49.89 29.01
N ARG A 482 -23.56 50.43 30.23
CA ARG A 482 -22.62 51.34 30.91
C ARG A 482 -22.60 52.72 30.26
N ALA A 483 -21.43 53.25 29.95
CA ALA A 483 -21.28 54.60 29.42
C ALA A 483 -21.17 54.50 27.90
N GLY A 484 -21.81 55.41 27.18
CA GLY A 484 -21.86 55.37 25.72
C GLY A 484 -23.25 55.72 25.22
N ILE A 485 -23.47 55.49 23.94
CA ILE A 485 -24.80 55.44 23.33
C ILE A 485 -25.07 53.98 22.99
N ASP A 486 -25.80 53.32 23.87
CA ASP A 486 -25.96 51.87 23.81
C ASP A 486 -27.26 51.45 23.13
N THR A 487 -27.22 50.32 22.42
CA THR A 487 -28.39 49.64 21.87
C THR A 487 -28.53 48.28 22.53
N LEU A 488 -29.53 48.15 23.39
CA LEU A 488 -29.78 47.00 24.25
C LEU A 488 -31.02 46.24 23.75
N THR A 489 -30.89 44.93 23.58
CA THR A 489 -31.95 44.02 23.14
C THR A 489 -31.98 42.86 24.14
N GLY A 490 -33.11 42.61 24.81
CA GLY A 490 -33.26 41.54 25.81
C GLY A 490 -33.34 40.16 25.18
N GLY A 491 -34.09 40.05 24.08
CA GLY A 491 -34.42 38.80 23.43
C GLY A 491 -35.76 38.25 23.90
N LEU A 492 -35.81 36.94 24.16
CA LEU A 492 -36.97 36.34 24.84
C LEU A 492 -36.63 36.18 26.31
N GLY A 493 -37.64 36.18 27.17
CA GLY A 493 -37.46 36.01 28.59
C GLY A 493 -38.08 37.15 29.37
N ALA A 494 -37.79 37.20 30.66
CA ALA A 494 -38.06 38.35 31.51
C ALA A 494 -36.73 39.02 31.82
N ASP A 495 -36.39 40.03 31.01
CA ASP A 495 -35.07 40.65 31.01
C ASP A 495 -35.01 41.85 31.95
N THR A 496 -33.81 42.16 32.43
CA THR A 496 -33.54 43.31 33.29
C THR A 496 -32.51 44.22 32.65
N PHE A 497 -32.91 45.43 32.30
CA PHE A 497 -32.01 46.47 31.79
C PHE A 497 -31.55 47.35 32.95
N ILE A 498 -30.25 47.40 33.20
CA ILE A 498 -29.68 48.11 34.33
C ILE A 498 -29.13 49.46 33.86
N PHE A 499 -29.58 50.54 34.49
CA PHE A 499 -29.09 51.90 34.21
C PHE A 499 -28.59 52.60 35.47
N GLN A 500 -27.49 53.32 35.33
CA GLN A 500 -26.96 54.20 36.37
C GLN A 500 -27.27 55.66 36.01
N PHE A 501 -27.79 56.44 36.96
CA PHE A 501 -28.00 57.87 36.74
C PHE A 501 -26.73 58.57 36.22
N GLY A 502 -26.89 59.39 35.20
CA GLY A 502 -25.82 60.03 34.44
C GLY A 502 -25.27 59.24 33.24
N GLN A 503 -25.66 57.96 33.04
CA GLN A 503 -25.24 57.18 31.85
C GLN A 503 -26.07 57.53 30.61
N SER A 504 -27.39 57.33 30.67
CA SER A 504 -28.30 57.60 29.55
C SER A 504 -28.88 59.02 29.62
N THR A 505 -28.25 60.00 28.97
CA THR A 505 -28.64 61.42 29.06
C THR A 505 -29.27 61.94 27.76
N ILE A 506 -29.60 63.23 27.66
CA ILE A 506 -30.07 63.84 26.39
C ILE A 506 -29.02 63.68 25.26
N SER A 507 -27.73 63.84 25.59
CA SER A 507 -26.64 63.76 24.61
C SER A 507 -26.17 62.34 24.31
N THR A 508 -26.41 61.41 25.24
CA THR A 508 -25.97 60.01 25.16
C THR A 508 -27.12 59.07 25.49
N SER A 509 -28.25 59.22 24.81
CA SER A 509 -29.45 58.45 25.14
C SER A 509 -29.32 57.01 24.66
N ASP A 510 -29.37 56.08 25.59
CA ASP A 510 -29.39 54.65 25.32
C ASP A 510 -30.76 54.21 24.83
N ARG A 511 -30.75 53.07 24.14
CA ARG A 511 -31.93 52.53 23.48
C ARG A 511 -32.17 51.07 23.83
N ILE A 512 -33.40 50.77 24.26
CA ILE A 512 -33.93 49.41 24.34
C ILE A 512 -34.76 49.11 23.09
N THR A 513 -34.55 47.96 22.47
CA THR A 513 -35.12 47.63 21.15
C THR A 513 -36.30 46.68 21.20
N ASP A 514 -36.58 46.02 22.31
CA ASP A 514 -37.58 44.94 22.40
C ASP A 514 -38.32 44.80 23.74
N PHE A 515 -38.28 45.85 24.58
CA PHE A 515 -38.91 45.87 25.91
C PHE A 515 -40.36 45.34 25.92
N ALA A 516 -40.56 44.23 26.63
CA ALA A 516 -41.84 43.55 26.83
C ALA A 516 -42.52 43.98 28.13
N ILE A 517 -43.64 44.70 28.02
CA ILE A 517 -44.38 45.19 29.19
C ILE A 517 -44.87 44.00 30.04
N ASN A 518 -44.69 44.11 31.36
CA ASN A 518 -45.02 43.10 32.38
C ASN A 518 -44.08 41.88 32.42
N SER A 519 -43.21 41.68 31.44
CA SER A 519 -42.13 40.68 31.49
C SER A 519 -40.84 41.35 31.95
N ASP A 520 -40.37 42.31 31.16
CA ASP A 520 -39.08 42.95 31.36
C ASP A 520 -39.14 44.01 32.46
N LYS A 521 -37.96 44.35 32.99
CA LYS A 521 -37.74 45.30 34.05
C LYS A 521 -36.55 46.21 33.76
N ILE A 522 -36.57 47.36 34.40
CA ILE A 522 -35.50 48.33 34.47
C ILE A 522 -35.04 48.39 35.93
N ASP A 523 -33.77 48.13 36.15
CA ASP A 523 -33.12 48.25 37.45
C ASP A 523 -32.28 49.53 37.48
N LEU A 524 -32.31 50.24 38.60
CA LEU A 524 -31.77 51.59 38.73
C LEU A 524 -30.66 51.63 39.77
N LEU A 525 -29.53 52.21 39.37
CA LEU A 525 -28.40 52.48 40.24
C LEU A 525 -28.21 53.99 40.41
N THR A 526 -27.84 54.42 41.62
CA THR A 526 -27.34 55.78 41.91
C THR A 526 -26.16 56.13 41.03
N GLN A 527 -25.80 57.41 40.90
CA GLN A 527 -24.57 57.82 40.21
C GLN A 527 -23.29 57.20 40.81
N GLY A 528 -23.32 56.68 42.04
CA GLY A 528 -22.22 55.91 42.64
C GLY A 528 -22.24 54.40 42.35
N GLY A 529 -23.19 53.91 41.55
CA GLY A 529 -23.37 52.49 41.23
C GLY A 529 -24.08 51.68 42.32
N LEU A 530 -24.61 52.32 43.37
CA LEU A 530 -25.37 51.63 44.43
C LEU A 530 -26.84 51.44 44.01
N PRO A 531 -27.50 50.32 44.35
CA PRO A 531 -28.92 50.11 44.07
C PRO A 531 -29.82 51.22 44.61
N MET A 532 -30.88 51.56 43.86
CA MET A 532 -31.89 52.54 44.25
C MET A 532 -33.28 51.89 44.30
N ASN A 533 -34.17 52.42 45.13
CA ASN A 533 -35.58 52.03 45.08
C ASN A 533 -36.22 52.50 43.77
N ALA A 534 -37.18 51.74 43.25
CA ALA A 534 -37.98 52.15 42.11
C ALA A 534 -38.65 53.53 42.30
N PRO A 535 -39.02 54.21 41.19
CA PRO A 535 -39.72 55.49 41.25
C PRO A 535 -41.00 55.40 42.09
N SER A 536 -41.20 56.39 42.97
CA SER A 536 -42.37 56.50 43.85
C SER A 536 -43.64 56.97 43.12
N SER A 537 -43.47 57.60 41.96
CA SER A 537 -44.53 58.07 41.06
C SER A 537 -44.14 57.77 39.62
N PHE A 538 -45.00 57.06 38.88
CA PHE A 538 -44.80 56.78 37.46
C PHE A 538 -46.08 57.04 36.68
N SER A 539 -45.99 57.84 35.61
CA SER A 539 -47.15 58.20 34.80
C SER A 539 -46.87 58.18 33.30
N ARG A 540 -47.90 57.95 32.49
CA ARG A 540 -47.86 58.16 31.04
C ARG A 540 -48.29 59.59 30.74
N ALA A 541 -47.41 60.34 30.09
CA ALA A 541 -47.68 61.67 29.56
C ALA A 541 -48.43 61.62 28.21
N ALA A 542 -49.01 62.76 27.82
CA ALA A 542 -49.61 62.91 26.50
C ALA A 542 -48.56 62.74 25.40
N ASN A 543 -48.99 62.21 24.25
CA ASN A 543 -48.11 62.04 23.10
C ASN A 543 -47.58 63.41 22.62
N SER A 544 -46.33 63.43 22.17
CA SER A 544 -45.63 64.61 21.67
C SER A 544 -45.40 64.54 20.16
N THR A 545 -45.32 65.70 19.52
CA THR A 545 -45.01 65.86 18.08
C THR A 545 -43.72 66.63 17.84
N VAL A 546 -42.96 66.94 18.89
CA VAL A 546 -41.68 67.67 18.76
C VAL A 546 -40.61 66.82 18.09
N THR A 547 -39.61 67.49 17.52
CA THR A 547 -38.61 66.85 16.66
C THR A 547 -37.21 66.77 17.27
N THR A 548 -37.00 67.26 18.51
CA THR A 548 -35.72 67.16 19.23
C THR A 548 -35.95 66.71 20.67
N LEU A 549 -34.99 65.97 21.24
CA LEU A 549 -35.10 65.46 22.62
C LEU A 549 -35.18 66.60 23.64
N GLN A 550 -34.44 67.69 23.43
CA GLN A 550 -34.52 68.88 24.28
C GLN A 550 -35.93 69.49 24.26
N ASN A 551 -36.55 69.60 23.09
CA ASN A 551 -37.90 70.14 22.98
C ASN A 551 -38.96 69.19 23.56
N LEU A 552 -38.71 67.87 23.51
CA LEU A 552 -39.55 66.88 24.18
C LEU A 552 -39.56 67.11 25.69
N ILE A 553 -38.38 67.23 26.28
CA ILE A 553 -38.25 67.49 27.71
C ILE A 553 -38.93 68.80 28.10
N ASN A 554 -38.64 69.88 27.36
CA ASN A 554 -39.23 71.19 27.62
C ASN A 554 -40.76 71.20 27.44
N GLN A 555 -41.30 70.46 26.47
CA GLN A 555 -42.75 70.42 26.23
C GLN A 555 -43.50 69.60 27.28
N VAL A 556 -42.91 68.50 27.74
CA VAL A 556 -43.65 67.50 28.53
C VAL A 556 -43.38 67.64 30.01
N PHE A 557 -42.21 68.13 30.42
CA PHE A 557 -41.77 68.16 31.82
C PHE A 557 -41.44 69.57 32.29
N THR A 558 -41.56 69.82 33.59
CA THR A 558 -41.04 71.03 34.23
C THR A 558 -39.57 70.84 34.59
N ASP A 559 -38.73 71.79 34.20
CA ASP A 559 -37.36 71.87 34.73
C ASP A 559 -37.38 72.29 36.21
N ALA A 560 -36.22 72.16 36.89
CA ALA A 560 -36.05 72.56 38.29
C ALA A 560 -36.32 74.06 38.55
N ASN A 561 -36.46 74.89 37.50
CA ASN A 561 -36.68 76.33 37.57
C ASN A 561 -38.15 76.75 37.40
N GLY A 562 -39.05 75.80 37.13
CA GLY A 562 -40.49 75.93 37.33
C GLY A 562 -41.18 77.04 36.54
N ALA A 563 -41.52 76.79 35.27
CA ALA A 563 -42.86 77.07 34.70
C ALA A 563 -42.98 76.68 33.21
N ILE A 564 -44.00 75.89 32.87
CA ILE A 564 -44.98 76.19 31.80
C ILE A 564 -46.27 75.40 32.05
N THR A 565 -47.40 76.09 32.02
CA THR A 565 -48.74 75.57 32.27
C THR A 565 -49.08 74.42 31.32
N GLY A 566 -49.41 73.24 31.85
CA GLY A 566 -49.79 72.06 31.06
C GLY A 566 -48.76 70.92 31.01
N ASN A 567 -47.54 71.14 31.54
CA ASN A 567 -46.50 70.11 31.64
C ASN A 567 -46.70 69.21 32.87
N GLN A 568 -46.15 67.99 32.80
CA GLN A 568 -46.08 67.07 33.93
C GLN A 568 -44.97 67.50 34.90
N GLY A 569 -45.32 67.63 36.18
CA GLY A 569 -44.33 67.83 37.24
C GLY A 569 -43.57 66.54 37.51
N LEU A 570 -42.27 66.49 37.25
CA LEU A 570 -41.41 65.42 37.72
C LEU A 570 -40.99 65.72 39.16
N GLY A 571 -41.63 65.03 40.11
CA GLY A 571 -41.26 65.08 41.52
C GLY A 571 -39.98 64.27 41.80
N VAL A 572 -39.46 64.37 43.01
CA VAL A 572 -38.33 63.54 43.46
C VAL A 572 -38.65 62.06 43.30
N ASN A 573 -37.68 61.28 42.82
CA ASN A 573 -37.80 59.84 42.56
C ASN A 573 -39.08 59.50 41.78
N SER A 574 -39.23 60.07 40.59
CA SER A 574 -40.39 59.88 39.72
C SER A 574 -39.98 59.53 38.28
N ALA A 575 -40.91 58.95 37.52
CA ALA A 575 -40.70 58.65 36.12
C ALA A 575 -41.90 59.05 35.29
N ALA A 576 -41.67 59.22 33.99
CA ALA A 576 -42.73 59.43 33.03
C ALA A 576 -42.43 58.80 31.67
N LEU A 577 -43.47 58.22 31.07
CA LEU A 577 -43.41 57.62 29.74
C LEU A 577 -44.11 58.54 28.73
N VAL A 578 -43.44 58.87 27.63
CA VAL A 578 -44.00 59.71 26.57
C VAL A 578 -43.75 59.10 25.19
N GLN A 579 -44.75 59.12 24.33
CA GLN A 579 -44.62 58.70 22.94
C GLN A 579 -44.49 59.91 22.02
N VAL A 580 -43.47 59.92 21.16
CA VAL A 580 -43.28 60.90 20.08
C VAL A 580 -43.75 60.28 18.76
N THR A 581 -44.75 60.88 18.12
CA THR A 581 -45.46 60.26 16.99
C THR A 581 -44.93 60.67 15.62
N THR A 582 -44.05 61.66 15.53
CA THR A 582 -43.58 62.24 14.25
C THR A 582 -42.15 62.74 14.34
N GLY A 583 -41.44 62.76 13.21
CA GLY A 583 -40.10 63.35 13.10
C GLY A 583 -38.95 62.37 13.38
N ALA A 584 -37.72 62.89 13.39
CA ALA A 584 -36.50 62.09 13.48
C ALA A 584 -36.31 61.37 14.83
N ILE A 585 -36.94 61.88 15.89
CA ILE A 585 -36.92 61.29 17.23
C ILE A 585 -38.18 60.47 17.53
N ALA A 586 -38.97 60.08 16.52
CA ALA A 586 -40.17 59.28 16.74
C ALA A 586 -39.83 57.99 17.51
N GLY A 587 -40.59 57.68 18.55
CA GLY A 587 -40.27 56.62 19.50
C GLY A 587 -40.97 56.82 20.83
N THR A 588 -40.70 55.95 21.79
CA THR A 588 -41.22 56.10 23.15
C THR A 588 -40.08 56.33 24.09
N TYR A 589 -40.19 57.34 24.95
CA TYR A 589 -39.13 57.75 25.85
C TYR A 589 -39.58 57.57 27.29
N LEU A 590 -38.70 56.99 28.09
CA LEU A 590 -38.82 56.92 29.53
C LEU A 590 -37.88 57.95 30.13
N VAL A 591 -38.46 58.92 30.83
CA VAL A 591 -37.73 59.96 31.57
C VAL A 591 -37.80 59.61 33.04
N ILE A 592 -36.64 59.51 33.70
CA ILE A 592 -36.56 59.11 35.10
C ILE A 592 -35.78 60.19 35.83
N ASN A 593 -36.45 60.78 36.81
CA ASN A 593 -35.94 61.82 37.67
C ASN A 593 -35.34 61.19 38.92
N ASP A 594 -34.13 61.61 39.28
CA ASP A 594 -33.40 61.14 40.45
C ASP A 594 -34.01 61.69 41.77
N SER A 595 -33.21 61.73 42.84
CA SER A 595 -33.64 62.26 44.14
C SER A 595 -33.79 63.79 44.22
N THR A 596 -33.44 64.53 43.16
CA THR A 596 -33.55 66.00 43.09
C THR A 596 -34.77 66.40 42.27
N ALA A 597 -35.55 67.40 42.69
CA ALA A 597 -36.77 67.77 41.98
C ALA A 597 -36.49 68.43 40.62
N GLY A 598 -37.23 68.01 39.58
CA GLY A 598 -37.17 68.55 38.23
C GLY A 598 -36.03 67.99 37.38
N PHE A 599 -36.21 67.99 36.06
CA PHE A 599 -35.29 67.28 35.17
C PHE A 599 -33.88 67.92 35.10
N GLN A 600 -32.84 67.10 35.34
CA GLN A 600 -31.42 67.44 35.28
C GLN A 600 -30.75 66.77 34.08
N SER A 601 -30.51 67.50 32.99
CA SER A 601 -30.05 66.93 31.71
C SER A 601 -28.73 66.17 31.73
N SER A 602 -27.88 66.40 32.74
CA SER A 602 -26.60 65.73 32.92
C SER A 602 -26.63 64.56 33.91
N ASN A 603 -27.77 64.29 34.56
CA ASN A 603 -27.86 63.32 35.66
C ASN A 603 -29.08 62.41 35.54
N ASP A 604 -30.24 62.97 35.19
CA ASP A 604 -31.46 62.20 35.00
C ASP A 604 -31.39 61.32 33.76
N LEU A 605 -32.13 60.22 33.80
CA LEU A 605 -32.12 59.23 32.73
C LEU A 605 -33.16 59.56 31.67
N LEU A 606 -32.71 59.48 30.42
CA LEU A 606 -33.56 59.48 29.24
C LEU A 606 -33.26 58.22 28.43
N ILE A 607 -34.19 57.26 28.45
CA ILE A 607 -34.05 55.98 27.74
C ILE A 607 -35.05 55.97 26.59
N ASN A 608 -34.56 55.64 25.39
CA ASN A 608 -35.41 55.41 24.23
C ASN A 608 -35.85 53.94 24.19
N ILE A 609 -37.14 53.69 24.13
CA ILE A 609 -37.72 52.35 23.97
C ILE A 609 -38.37 52.28 22.59
N THR A 610 -37.69 51.60 21.67
CA THR A 610 -38.09 51.54 20.25
C THR A 610 -38.94 50.33 19.87
N GLY A 611 -38.82 49.21 20.57
CA GLY A 611 -39.70 48.06 20.38
C GLY A 611 -40.49 47.77 21.63
N PHE A 612 -41.63 48.43 21.75
CA PHE A 612 -42.65 48.04 22.72
C PHE A 612 -43.34 46.76 22.24
N THR A 613 -43.17 45.65 22.95
CA THR A 613 -44.02 44.47 22.75
C THR A 613 -45.16 44.49 23.79
N GLY A 614 -46.40 44.60 23.30
CA GLY A 614 -47.60 44.81 24.12
C GLY A 614 -48.36 46.11 23.80
N THR A 615 -49.37 46.44 24.61
CA THR A 615 -50.15 47.69 24.47
C THR A 615 -49.57 48.77 25.38
N LEU A 616 -49.29 49.96 24.83
CA LEU A 616 -48.85 51.11 25.62
C LEU A 616 -49.88 51.42 26.74
N PRO A 617 -49.46 51.71 27.98
CA PRO A 617 -50.39 51.98 29.08
C PRO A 617 -51.37 53.12 28.78
N ALA A 618 -52.49 53.17 29.51
CA ALA A 618 -53.40 54.34 29.45
C ALA A 618 -52.69 55.61 29.95
N LEU A 619 -53.20 56.79 29.56
CA LEU A 619 -52.71 58.06 30.09
C LEU A 619 -52.94 58.12 31.62
N GLY A 620 -52.01 58.72 32.36
CA GLY A 620 -52.07 58.81 33.83
C GLY A 620 -51.17 57.79 34.54
N ASN A 621 -51.52 57.38 35.76
CA ASN A 621 -50.64 56.56 36.59
C ASN A 621 -50.40 55.16 35.99
N ILE A 622 -49.13 54.74 35.98
CA ILE A 622 -48.70 53.41 35.56
C ILE A 622 -48.25 52.64 36.81
N PRO A 623 -48.62 51.35 36.98
CA PRO A 623 -48.06 50.52 38.03
C PRO A 623 -46.54 50.43 37.92
N VAL A 624 -45.83 50.81 38.99
CA VAL A 624 -44.35 50.84 39.03
C VAL A 624 -43.76 49.46 38.69
N GLY A 625 -44.33 48.40 39.25
CA GLY A 625 -43.88 47.02 39.02
C GLY A 625 -44.04 46.51 37.57
N ASN A 626 -44.67 47.28 36.67
CA ASN A 626 -44.71 46.90 35.25
C ASN A 626 -43.38 47.19 34.54
N PHE A 627 -42.57 48.13 35.05
CA PHE A 627 -41.33 48.59 34.40
C PHE A 627 -40.11 48.52 35.30
N PHE A 628 -40.25 48.60 36.62
CA PHE A 628 -39.11 48.68 37.54
C PHE A 628 -39.07 47.48 38.49
N ILE A 629 -37.87 47.14 38.98
CA ILE A 629 -37.64 46.13 40.03
C ILE A 629 -38.04 46.64 41.41
#